data_AF-A0A2N4TY17-F1
#
_entry.id   AF-A0A2N4TY17-F1
#
_cell.length_a   1.000
_cell.length_b   1.000
_cell.length_c   1.000
_cell.angle_alpha   90.00
_cell.angle_beta   90.00
_cell.angle_gamma   90.00
#
_symmetry.space_group_name_H-M   'P 1'
#
loop_
_entity.id
_entity.type
_entity.pdbx_description
1 polymer ?
#
loop_
_entity_poly.entity_id
_entity_poly.type
_entity_poly.pdbx_seq_one_letter_code
_entity_poly.pdbx_strand_id
1 'polypeptide(L)'
;MSKATKTTTAPKSKYARLTPKQWAEAEALWESGEVTLDDLAARFGKNRSVFSNHFAKTGITKGAKSEANKRRVAEEVAKAAISDSTVLAARIKETKEEHYKMATALAKLTWNEILQAKNDARPFSTAMNNLKALDNAMTVLKKAREERYAVLGLDRDDHVDENGLPELVISELTAEQVEALRSRDEDEIDTDVELTDGPPPAETTGEDDIVQEGD
;
A
#
# COMPACT_ATOMS: atom_id res chain seq x y z
N MET A 1 44.92 36.33 22.75
CA MET A 1 45.04 35.05 22.02
C MET A 1 44.18 34.03 22.72
N SER A 2 43.03 33.70 22.12
CA SER A 2 42.00 32.83 22.70
C SER A 2 42.45 31.37 22.74
N LYS A 3 42.41 30.76 23.91
CA LYS A 3 42.62 29.31 24.09
C LYS A 3 41.40 28.58 23.53
N ALA A 4 41.62 27.77 22.50
CA ALA A 4 40.61 26.89 21.94
C ALA A 4 40.17 25.85 22.98
N THR A 5 38.91 25.92 23.39
CA THR A 5 38.27 24.90 24.21
C THR A 5 38.02 23.67 23.34
N LYS A 6 38.85 22.63 23.53
CA LYS A 6 38.60 21.31 22.93
C LYS A 6 37.29 20.75 23.49
N THR A 7 36.28 20.63 22.64
CA THR A 7 35.05 19.91 22.93
C THR A 7 35.35 18.41 22.92
N THR A 8 35.67 17.85 24.08
CA THR A 8 35.83 16.41 24.26
C THR A 8 34.45 15.76 24.23
N THR A 9 34.11 15.09 23.13
CA THR A 9 32.92 14.24 23.03
C THR A 9 33.11 13.02 23.94
N ALA A 10 32.41 12.99 25.07
CA ALA A 10 32.46 11.86 26.00
C ALA A 10 31.94 10.57 25.34
N PRO A 11 32.57 9.40 25.60
CA PRO A 11 32.08 8.13 25.08
C PRO A 11 30.70 7.82 25.68
N LYS A 12 29.70 7.54 24.84
CA LYS A 12 28.37 7.10 25.28
C LYS A 12 28.54 5.85 26.15
N SER A 13 28.29 5.99 27.45
CA SER A 13 28.43 4.90 28.41
C SER A 13 27.56 3.71 28.00
N LYS A 14 28.20 2.55 27.80
CA LYS A 14 27.55 1.25 27.56
C LYS A 14 26.54 0.88 28.66
N TYR A 15 26.57 1.58 29.80
CA TYR A 15 25.74 1.35 30.98
C TYR A 15 24.64 2.41 31.19
N ALA A 16 24.48 3.40 30.31
CA ALA A 16 23.41 4.38 30.43
C ALA A 16 22.03 3.69 30.36
N ARG A 17 21.12 4.00 31.31
CA ARG A 17 19.75 3.44 31.31
C ARG A 17 19.03 3.89 30.02
N LEU A 18 18.22 3.01 29.45
CA LEU A 18 17.37 3.35 28.32
C LEU A 18 16.39 4.46 28.73
N THR A 19 16.23 5.44 27.85
CA THR A 19 15.27 6.53 28.04
C THR A 19 13.84 6.03 27.83
N PRO A 20 12.81 6.71 28.36
CA PRO A 20 11.41 6.32 28.14
C PRO A 20 11.05 6.21 26.65
N LYS A 21 11.59 7.09 25.81
CA LYS A 21 11.40 7.04 24.34
C LYS A 21 11.98 5.77 23.72
N GLN A 22 13.16 5.34 24.17
CA GLN A 22 13.80 4.12 23.68
C GLN A 22 13.07 2.87 24.14
N TRP A 23 12.49 2.89 25.35
CA TRP A 23 11.61 1.82 25.81
C TRP A 23 10.34 1.72 24.98
N ALA A 24 9.65 2.84 24.72
CA ALA A 24 8.47 2.87 23.86
C ALA A 24 8.77 2.35 22.44
N GLU A 25 9.94 2.67 21.89
CA GLU A 25 10.39 2.14 20.59
C GLU A 25 10.65 0.62 20.63
N ALA A 26 11.31 0.12 21.68
CA ALA A 26 11.56 -1.31 21.85
C ALA A 26 10.28 -2.11 22.07
N GLU A 27 9.32 -1.56 22.83
CA GLU A 27 8.00 -2.14 23.08
C GLU A 27 7.21 -2.23 21.78
N ALA A 28 7.11 -1.16 21.00
CA ALA A 28 6.40 -1.17 19.71
C ALA A 28 6.99 -2.18 18.72
N LEU A 29 8.32 -2.29 18.67
CA LEU A 29 8.99 -3.28 17.83
C LEU A 29 8.71 -4.71 18.31
N TRP A 30 8.74 -4.96 19.62
CA TRP A 30 8.43 -6.29 20.17
C TRP A 30 6.97 -6.69 19.95
N GLU A 31 6.03 -5.76 20.12
CA GLU A 31 4.60 -5.96 19.85
C GLU A 31 4.30 -6.20 18.36
N SER A 32 5.13 -5.67 17.45
CA SER A 32 5.01 -5.96 16.01
C SER A 32 5.33 -7.42 15.67
N GLY A 33 6.17 -8.07 16.49
CA GLY A 33 6.62 -9.44 16.31
C GLY A 33 7.78 -9.63 15.32
N GLU A 34 8.20 -8.56 14.63
CA GLU A 34 9.22 -8.61 13.56
C GLU A 34 10.66 -8.72 14.07
N VAL A 35 10.91 -8.37 15.33
CA VAL A 35 12.26 -8.36 15.92
C VAL A 35 12.44 -9.43 16.97
N THR A 36 13.66 -9.96 17.07
CA THR A 36 14.07 -10.84 18.18
C THR A 36 14.66 -10.02 19.33
N LEU A 37 14.81 -10.65 20.50
CA LEU A 37 15.47 -10.00 21.64
C LEU A 37 16.95 -9.69 21.36
N ASP A 38 17.59 -10.44 20.46
CA ASP A 38 18.99 -10.22 20.06
C ASP A 38 19.11 -9.02 19.11
N ASP A 39 18.10 -8.77 18.26
CA ASP A 39 18.03 -7.56 17.42
C ASP A 39 17.83 -6.30 18.26
N LEU A 40 16.99 -6.37 19.31
CA LEU A 40 16.81 -5.28 20.27
C LEU A 40 18.11 -5.03 21.06
N ALA A 41 18.79 -6.09 21.48
CA ALA A 41 20.09 -6.02 22.14
C ALA A 41 21.14 -5.31 21.28
N ALA A 42 21.22 -5.65 19.99
CA ALA A 42 22.12 -5.03 19.02
C ALA A 42 21.76 -3.55 18.77
N ARG A 43 20.47 -3.24 18.58
CA ARG A 43 19.97 -1.89 18.25
C ARG A 43 20.17 -0.88 19.38
N PHE A 44 19.97 -1.32 20.62
CA PHE A 44 20.01 -0.45 21.80
C PHE A 44 21.29 -0.62 22.64
N GLY A 45 22.18 -1.55 22.26
CA GLY A 45 23.46 -1.78 22.93
C GLY A 45 23.31 -2.31 24.35
N LYS A 46 22.29 -3.14 24.61
CA LYS A 46 21.96 -3.72 25.93
C LYS A 46 21.88 -5.23 25.86
N ASN A 47 21.94 -5.90 27.01
CA ASN A 47 21.82 -7.35 27.08
C ASN A 47 20.34 -7.76 26.84
N ARG A 48 20.14 -8.86 26.12
CA ARG A 48 18.86 -9.56 25.90
C ARG A 48 18.00 -9.65 27.17
N SER A 49 18.61 -10.01 28.30
CA SER A 49 17.88 -10.17 29.58
C SER A 49 17.23 -8.88 30.08
N VAL A 50 17.76 -7.71 29.71
CA VAL A 50 17.17 -6.41 30.09
C VAL A 50 15.81 -6.22 29.42
N PHE A 51 15.68 -6.62 28.15
CA PHE A 51 14.42 -6.57 27.41
C PHE A 51 13.46 -7.67 27.87
N SER A 52 13.94 -8.90 28.02
CA SER A 52 13.12 -10.02 28.52
C SER A 52 12.47 -9.71 29.87
N ASN A 53 13.25 -9.18 30.82
CA ASN A 53 12.74 -8.82 32.15
C ASN A 53 11.78 -7.62 32.10
N HIS A 54 12.05 -6.65 31.22
CA HIS A 54 11.18 -5.49 31.07
C HIS A 54 9.83 -5.89 30.47
N PHE A 55 9.81 -6.65 29.38
CA PHE A 55 8.57 -7.11 28.73
C PHE A 55 7.76 -8.06 29.63
N ALA A 56 8.43 -8.95 30.39
CA ALA A 56 7.75 -9.78 31.38
C ALA A 56 7.12 -8.94 32.52
N LYS A 57 7.79 -7.86 32.95
CA LYS A 57 7.28 -6.95 33.98
C LYS A 57 6.12 -6.07 33.48
N THR A 58 6.16 -5.66 32.22
CA THR A 58 5.11 -4.81 31.61
C THR A 58 3.98 -5.63 30.98
N GLY A 59 4.11 -6.96 30.90
CA GLY A 59 3.09 -7.85 30.34
C GLY A 59 2.98 -7.79 28.82
N ILE A 60 4.02 -7.35 28.12
CA ILE A 60 4.01 -7.17 26.67
C ILE A 60 4.45 -8.47 25.99
N THR A 61 3.54 -9.10 25.24
CA THR A 61 3.81 -10.31 24.47
C THR A 61 4.33 -9.99 23.07
N LYS A 62 5.20 -10.86 22.55
CA LYS A 62 5.74 -10.73 21.20
C LYS A 62 4.58 -10.82 20.20
N GLY A 63 4.51 -9.90 19.25
CA GLY A 63 3.52 -9.98 18.18
C GLY A 63 2.08 -9.69 18.62
N ALA A 64 1.85 -9.17 19.83
CA ALA A 64 0.51 -8.81 20.33
C ALA A 64 -0.27 -7.89 19.39
N LYS A 65 0.42 -7.05 18.60
CA LYS A 65 -0.17 -6.14 17.61
C LYS A 65 0.09 -6.58 16.18
N SER A 66 0.65 -7.77 15.96
CA SER A 66 1.01 -8.26 14.63
C SER A 66 -0.21 -8.37 13.73
N GLU A 67 -1.28 -9.00 14.21
CA GLU A 67 -2.52 -9.17 13.43
C GLU A 67 -3.22 -7.84 13.15
N ALA A 68 -3.32 -6.97 14.15
CA ALA A 68 -3.88 -5.62 13.99
C ALA A 68 -3.06 -4.77 13.00
N ASN A 69 -1.72 -4.87 13.03
CA ASN A 69 -0.85 -4.19 12.08
C ASN A 69 -0.96 -4.78 10.67
N LYS A 70 -1.00 -6.11 10.52
CA LYS A 70 -1.22 -6.77 9.22
C LYS A 70 -2.52 -6.32 8.60
N ARG A 71 -3.61 -6.30 9.38
CA ARG A 71 -4.92 -5.82 8.94
C ARG A 71 -4.89 -4.36 8.54
N ARG A 72 -4.31 -3.49 9.37
CA ARG A 72 -4.16 -2.05 9.06
C ARG A 72 -3.35 -1.82 7.78
N VAL A 73 -2.25 -2.55 7.62
CA VAL A 73 -1.42 -2.47 6.41
C VAL A 73 -2.19 -2.97 5.19
N ALA A 74 -2.92 -4.09 5.30
CA ALA A 74 -3.77 -4.59 4.22
C ALA A 74 -4.86 -3.59 3.82
N GLU A 75 -5.52 -2.96 4.80
CA GLU A 75 -6.53 -1.92 4.56
C GLU A 75 -5.93 -0.67 3.89
N GLU A 76 -4.75 -0.20 4.33
CA GLU A 76 -4.06 0.92 3.72
C GLU A 76 -3.57 0.61 2.30
N VAL A 77 -3.05 -0.60 2.06
CA VAL A 77 -2.63 -1.06 0.72
C VAL A 77 -3.84 -1.16 -0.21
N ALA A 78 -4.95 -1.73 0.25
CA ALA A 78 -6.19 -1.81 -0.53
C ALA A 78 -6.72 -0.41 -0.86
N LYS A 79 -6.73 0.51 0.12
CA LYS A 79 -7.14 1.90 -0.09
C LYS A 79 -6.22 2.63 -1.06
N ALA A 80 -4.90 2.45 -0.93
CA ALA A 80 -3.91 3.02 -1.85
C ALA A 80 -4.14 2.49 -3.28
N ALA A 81 -4.31 1.18 -3.45
CA ALA A 81 -4.57 0.55 -4.75
C ALA A 81 -5.85 1.06 -5.41
N ILE A 82 -6.95 1.21 -4.65
CA ILE A 82 -8.20 1.80 -5.16
C ILE A 82 -8.00 3.27 -5.55
N SER A 83 -7.29 4.04 -4.72
CA SER A 83 -7.04 5.45 -5.00
C SER A 83 -6.14 5.65 -6.23
N ASP A 84 -5.10 4.83 -6.37
CA ASP A 84 -4.19 4.85 -7.51
C ASP A 84 -4.91 4.46 -8.79
N SER A 85 -5.76 3.43 -8.74
CA SER A 85 -6.60 3.02 -9.87
C SER A 85 -7.56 4.12 -10.31
N THR A 86 -8.21 4.78 -9.35
CA THR A 86 -9.13 5.89 -9.63
C THR A 86 -8.40 7.09 -10.24
N VAL A 87 -7.23 7.45 -9.69
CA VAL A 87 -6.40 8.55 -10.21
C VAL A 87 -5.87 8.22 -11.61
N LEU A 88 -5.45 6.98 -11.85
CA LEU A 88 -5.00 6.52 -13.16
C LEU A 88 -6.14 6.61 -14.18
N ALA A 89 -7.32 6.10 -13.87
CA ALA A 89 -8.48 6.17 -14.74
C ALA A 89 -8.85 7.62 -15.11
N ALA A 90 -8.82 8.52 -14.11
CA ALA A 90 -9.06 9.95 -14.34
C ALA A 90 -8.01 10.57 -15.30
N ARG A 91 -6.72 10.28 -15.08
CA ARG A 91 -5.63 10.77 -15.93
C ARG A 91 -5.70 10.22 -17.35
N ILE A 92 -6.10 8.96 -17.52
CA ILE A 92 -6.30 8.34 -18.84
C ILE A 92 -7.41 9.08 -19.59
N LYS A 93 -8.56 9.31 -18.94
CA LYS A 93 -9.69 10.04 -19.53
C LYS A 93 -9.29 11.47 -19.92
N GLU A 94 -8.66 12.19 -19.00
CA GLU A 94 -8.19 13.55 -19.24
C GLU A 94 -7.20 13.60 -20.41
N THR A 95 -6.24 12.68 -20.47
CA THR A 95 -5.26 12.60 -21.55
C THR A 95 -5.93 12.34 -22.89
N LYS A 96 -6.93 11.44 -22.96
CA LYS A 96 -7.71 11.17 -24.17
C LYS A 96 -8.45 12.43 -24.64
N GLU A 97 -9.13 13.13 -23.73
CA GLU A 97 -9.88 14.35 -24.05
C GLU A 97 -8.99 15.53 -24.47
N GLU A 98 -7.88 15.76 -23.75
CA GLU A 98 -6.92 16.82 -24.07
C GLU A 98 -6.33 16.61 -25.47
N HIS A 99 -5.93 15.37 -25.77
CA HIS A 99 -5.35 15.03 -27.07
C HIS A 99 -6.36 15.21 -28.20
N TYR A 100 -7.61 14.78 -27.99
CA TYR A 100 -8.69 15.01 -28.95
C TYR A 100 -8.93 16.50 -29.21
N LYS A 101 -8.92 17.34 -28.17
CA LYS A 101 -9.06 18.80 -28.29
C LYS A 101 -7.91 19.41 -29.10
N MET A 102 -6.67 19.04 -28.81
CA MET A 102 -5.48 19.52 -29.53
C MET A 102 -5.48 19.10 -30.99
N ALA A 103 -5.77 17.83 -31.29
CA ALA A 103 -5.86 17.31 -32.66
C ALA A 103 -6.98 18.03 -33.45
N THR A 104 -8.15 18.22 -32.83
CA THR A 104 -9.26 18.96 -33.42
C THR A 104 -8.90 20.41 -33.72
N ALA A 105 -8.15 21.07 -32.82
CA ALA A 105 -7.71 22.44 -33.02
C ALA A 105 -6.74 22.57 -34.20
N LEU A 106 -5.74 21.66 -34.30
CA LEU A 106 -4.82 21.62 -35.43
C LEU A 106 -5.54 21.33 -36.77
N ALA A 107 -6.52 20.43 -36.77
CA ALA A 107 -7.33 20.15 -37.95
C ALA A 107 -8.12 21.39 -38.41
N LYS A 108 -8.73 22.13 -37.46
CA LYS A 108 -9.43 23.39 -37.76
C LYS A 108 -8.50 24.46 -38.33
N LEU A 109 -7.28 24.60 -37.77
CA LEU A 109 -6.29 25.55 -38.29
C LEU A 109 -5.84 25.18 -39.72
N THR A 110 -5.63 23.90 -39.96
CA THR A 110 -5.28 23.38 -41.30
C THR A 110 -6.38 23.70 -42.30
N TRP A 111 -7.64 23.46 -41.94
CA TRP A 111 -8.78 23.79 -42.80
C TRP A 111 -8.95 25.29 -43.03
N ASN A 112 -8.72 26.11 -42.00
CA ASN A 112 -8.78 27.57 -42.10
C ASN A 112 -7.75 28.09 -43.10
N GLU A 113 -6.52 27.58 -43.07
CA GLU A 113 -5.47 28.00 -44.00
C GLU A 113 -5.83 27.70 -45.47
N ILE A 114 -6.42 26.52 -45.72
CA ILE A 114 -6.92 26.13 -47.05
C ILE A 114 -8.08 27.04 -47.47
N LEU A 115 -9.01 27.32 -46.56
CA LEU A 115 -10.13 28.23 -46.83
C LEU A 115 -9.68 29.66 -47.12
N GLN A 116 -8.69 30.18 -46.40
CA GLN A 116 -8.13 31.51 -46.65
C GLN A 116 -7.46 31.58 -48.02
N ALA A 117 -6.63 30.59 -48.38
CA ALA A 117 -6.04 30.52 -49.71
C ALA A 117 -7.11 30.51 -50.82
N LYS A 118 -8.20 29.77 -50.62
CA LYS A 118 -9.36 29.75 -51.54
C LYS A 118 -10.08 31.10 -51.61
N ASN A 119 -10.39 31.71 -50.47
CA ASN A 119 -11.15 32.96 -50.39
C ASN A 119 -10.37 34.15 -50.99
N ASP A 120 -9.05 34.15 -50.80
CA ASP A 120 -8.15 35.19 -51.32
C ASP A 120 -7.75 34.96 -52.79
N ALA A 121 -8.26 33.89 -53.43
CA ALA A 121 -7.90 33.45 -54.77
C ALA A 121 -6.37 33.28 -54.96
N ARG A 122 -5.65 32.90 -53.90
CA ARG A 122 -4.20 32.66 -53.94
C ARG A 122 -3.91 31.20 -54.26
N PRO A 123 -2.84 30.90 -55.02
CA PRO A 123 -2.42 29.52 -55.24
C PRO A 123 -2.09 28.83 -53.91
N PHE A 124 -2.55 27.59 -53.72
CA PHE A 124 -2.27 26.82 -52.48
C PHE A 124 -0.78 26.65 -52.16
N SER A 125 0.10 26.82 -53.16
CA SER A 125 1.55 26.84 -52.95
C SER A 125 2.01 27.92 -51.97
N THR A 126 1.28 29.04 -51.84
CA THR A 126 1.62 30.11 -50.88
C THR A 126 1.34 29.71 -49.43
N ALA A 127 0.40 28.78 -49.20
CA ALA A 127 0.06 28.23 -47.89
C ALA A 127 0.90 26.99 -47.51
N MET A 128 1.69 26.46 -48.44
CA MET A 128 2.42 25.19 -48.27
C MET A 128 3.35 25.18 -47.05
N ASN A 129 4.03 26.30 -46.76
CA ASN A 129 4.91 26.39 -45.58
C ASN A 129 4.12 26.31 -44.27
N ASN A 130 2.94 26.94 -44.21
CA ASN A 130 2.06 26.90 -43.05
C ASN A 130 1.47 25.51 -42.85
N LEU A 131 1.03 24.85 -43.94
CA LEU A 131 0.54 23.47 -43.90
C LEU A 131 1.62 22.48 -43.45
N LYS A 132 2.86 22.64 -43.92
CA LYS A 132 4.01 21.83 -43.44
C LYS A 132 4.32 22.07 -41.96
N ALA A 133 4.20 23.30 -41.48
CA ALA A 133 4.38 23.60 -40.06
C ALA A 133 3.30 22.91 -39.21
N LEU A 134 2.04 22.91 -39.66
CA LEU A 134 0.94 22.23 -39.00
C LEU A 134 1.09 20.69 -39.04
N ASP A 135 1.57 20.13 -40.15
CA ASP A 135 1.87 18.70 -40.27
C ASP A 135 3.00 18.26 -39.32
N ASN A 136 4.07 19.05 -39.24
CA ASN A 136 5.14 18.85 -38.25
C ASN A 136 4.60 18.94 -36.82
N ALA A 137 3.72 19.90 -36.53
CA ALA A 137 3.08 20.03 -35.22
C ALA A 137 2.22 18.81 -34.87
N MET A 138 1.45 18.29 -35.84
CA MET A 138 0.66 17.06 -35.67
C MET A 138 1.56 15.84 -35.44
N THR A 139 2.69 15.76 -36.13
CA THR A 139 3.68 14.68 -35.95
C THR A 139 4.32 14.73 -34.56
N VAL A 140 4.69 15.92 -34.07
CA VAL A 140 5.19 16.09 -32.70
C VAL A 140 4.11 15.70 -31.68
N LEU A 141 2.86 16.11 -31.91
CA LEU A 141 1.73 15.77 -31.05
C LEU A 141 1.47 14.25 -31.01
N LYS A 142 1.63 13.55 -32.14
CA LYS A 142 1.55 12.08 -32.23
C LYS A 142 2.64 11.43 -31.38
N LYS A 143 3.90 11.84 -31.51
CA LYS A 143 5.01 11.31 -30.70
C LYS A 143 4.79 11.57 -29.21
N ALA A 144 4.38 12.78 -28.84
CA ALA A 144 4.05 13.10 -27.46
C ALA A 144 2.89 12.26 -26.90
N ARG A 145 1.94 11.85 -27.76
CA ARG A 145 0.87 10.90 -27.41
C ARG A 145 1.43 9.53 -27.09
N GLU A 146 2.26 8.99 -27.98
CA GLU A 146 2.82 7.65 -27.88
C GLU A 146 3.63 7.52 -26.58
N GLU A 147 4.48 8.50 -26.28
CA GLU A 147 5.19 8.58 -25.00
C GLU A 147 4.25 8.62 -23.79
N ARG A 148 3.21 9.48 -23.81
CA ARG A 148 2.23 9.55 -22.72
C ARG A 148 1.45 8.23 -22.54
N TYR A 149 1.10 7.56 -23.63
CA TYR A 149 0.40 6.28 -23.60
C TYR A 149 1.29 5.16 -23.04
N ALA A 150 2.57 5.14 -23.40
CA ALA A 150 3.55 4.22 -22.85
C ALA A 150 3.76 4.45 -21.34
N VAL A 151 3.87 5.72 -20.90
CA VAL A 151 4.00 6.07 -19.48
C VAL A 151 2.76 5.66 -18.67
N LEU A 152 1.56 5.79 -19.25
CA LEU A 152 0.32 5.35 -18.61
C LEU A 152 0.09 3.84 -18.68
N GLY A 153 0.99 3.08 -19.31
CA GLY A 153 0.86 1.62 -19.46
C GLY A 153 -0.27 1.20 -20.40
N LEU A 154 -0.80 2.12 -21.21
CA LEU A 154 -1.89 1.87 -22.17
C LEU A 154 -1.43 1.19 -23.47
N ASP A 155 -0.15 0.84 -23.56
CA ASP A 155 0.48 0.18 -24.71
C ASP A 155 1.00 -1.24 -24.38
N ARG A 156 0.75 -1.73 -23.15
CA ARG A 156 1.15 -3.07 -22.69
C ARG A 156 -0.01 -4.05 -22.83
N ASP A 157 0.20 -5.20 -23.47
CA ASP A 157 -0.82 -6.27 -23.62
C ASP A 157 -1.45 -6.75 -22.29
N ASP A 158 -0.86 -6.41 -21.15
CA ASP A 158 -1.37 -6.68 -19.79
C ASP A 158 -2.52 -5.76 -19.35
N HIS A 159 -3.26 -5.14 -20.27
CA HIS A 159 -4.45 -4.36 -19.91
C HIS A 159 -5.42 -5.28 -19.16
N VAL A 160 -5.59 -5.04 -17.86
CA VAL A 160 -6.73 -5.58 -17.12
C VAL A 160 -7.97 -5.07 -17.85
N ASP A 161 -8.65 -5.96 -18.57
CA ASP A 161 -9.92 -5.66 -19.22
C ASP A 161 -10.83 -5.00 -18.19
N GLU A 162 -11.40 -3.83 -18.51
CA GLU A 162 -12.36 -3.16 -17.63
C GLU A 162 -13.60 -4.04 -17.36
N ASN A 163 -13.82 -5.08 -18.19
CA ASN A 163 -14.83 -6.12 -17.99
C ASN A 163 -14.28 -7.41 -17.35
N GLY A 164 -12.97 -7.52 -17.19
CA GLY A 164 -12.27 -8.63 -16.54
C GLY A 164 -12.26 -8.46 -15.03
N LEU A 165 -13.44 -8.30 -14.41
CA LEU A 165 -13.55 -8.55 -12.98
C LEU A 165 -13.07 -9.99 -12.71
N PRO A 166 -12.25 -10.24 -11.67
CA PRO A 166 -11.88 -11.60 -11.32
C PRO A 166 -13.17 -12.38 -11.04
N GLU A 167 -13.43 -13.39 -11.87
CA GLU A 167 -14.61 -14.23 -11.71
C GLU A 167 -14.45 -15.01 -10.41
N LEU A 168 -15.38 -14.81 -9.48
CA LEU A 168 -15.40 -15.51 -8.20
C LEU A 168 -15.84 -16.94 -8.50
N VAL A 169 -14.86 -17.81 -8.77
CA VAL A 169 -15.10 -19.24 -8.98
C VAL A 169 -15.51 -19.86 -7.65
N ILE A 170 -16.82 -19.86 -7.39
CA ILE A 170 -17.41 -20.63 -6.28
C ILE A 170 -17.31 -22.10 -6.71
N SER A 171 -16.31 -22.80 -6.16
CA SER A 171 -16.18 -24.24 -6.32
C SER A 171 -16.73 -24.94 -5.08
N GLU A 172 -17.51 -25.99 -5.29
CA GLU A 172 -17.99 -26.83 -4.20
C GLU A 172 -16.83 -27.73 -3.75
N LEU A 173 -16.27 -27.43 -2.58
CA LEU A 173 -15.24 -28.26 -1.97
C LEU A 173 -15.91 -29.47 -1.33
N THR A 174 -15.37 -30.65 -1.59
CA THR A 174 -15.77 -31.87 -0.89
C THR A 174 -15.30 -31.81 0.57
N ALA A 175 -15.98 -32.54 1.46
CA ALA A 175 -15.66 -32.55 2.89
C ALA A 175 -14.17 -32.90 3.17
N GLU A 176 -13.58 -33.78 2.36
CA GLU A 176 -12.16 -34.15 2.46
C GLU A 176 -11.21 -33.00 2.10
N GLN A 177 -11.58 -32.15 1.13
CA GLN A 177 -10.79 -30.99 0.74
C GLN A 177 -10.91 -29.85 1.76
N VAL A 178 -12.09 -29.71 2.39
CA VAL A 178 -12.28 -28.79 3.52
C VAL A 178 -11.44 -29.22 4.71
N GLU A 179 -11.39 -30.52 5.00
CA GLU A 179 -10.59 -31.05 6.10
C GLU A 179 -9.09 -30.88 5.85
N ALA A 180 -8.61 -31.16 4.62
CA ALA A 180 -7.22 -30.94 4.26
C ALA A 180 -6.77 -29.48 4.38
N LEU A 181 -7.67 -28.51 4.14
CA LEU A 181 -7.38 -27.09 4.37
C LEU A 181 -7.28 -26.77 5.87
N ARG A 182 -8.16 -27.35 6.70
CA ARG A 182 -8.12 -27.19 8.16
C ARG A 182 -6.87 -27.81 8.78
N SER A 183 -6.48 -29.00 8.34
CA SER A 183 -5.25 -29.66 8.81
C SER A 183 -4.00 -28.86 8.44
N ARG A 184 -4.01 -28.18 7.28
CA ARG A 184 -2.89 -27.33 6.86
C ARG A 184 -2.74 -26.06 7.71
N ASP A 185 -3.85 -25.54 8.23
CA ASP A 185 -3.85 -24.39 9.14
C ASP A 185 -3.43 -24.81 10.57
N GLU A 186 -3.64 -26.07 10.97
CA GLU A 186 -3.18 -26.61 12.25
C GLU A 186 -1.65 -26.86 12.28
N ASP A 187 -1.06 -27.32 11.17
CA ASP A 187 0.39 -27.61 11.09
C ASP A 187 1.29 -26.35 11.11
N GLU A 188 0.75 -25.15 10.83
CA GLU A 188 1.50 -23.88 10.90
C GLU A 188 1.46 -23.21 12.29
N ILE A 189 0.66 -23.72 13.24
CA ILE A 189 0.58 -23.23 14.61
C ILE A 189 1.22 -24.26 15.56
N ASP A 190 2.56 -24.33 15.54
CA ASP A 190 3.33 -25.02 16.58
C ASP A 190 3.31 -24.19 17.88
N THR A 191 2.16 -24.20 18.57
CA THR A 191 2.05 -23.70 19.94
C THR A 191 2.31 -24.83 20.91
N ASP A 192 3.58 -25.03 21.22
CA ASP A 192 4.07 -25.86 22.32
C ASP A 192 3.74 -25.18 23.67
N VAL A 193 2.43 -25.07 23.97
CA VAL A 193 1.90 -24.60 25.25
C VAL A 193 1.28 -25.80 25.96
N GLU A 194 2.03 -26.35 26.90
CA GLU A 194 1.59 -27.41 27.81
C GLU A 194 0.37 -26.92 28.63
N LEU A 195 -0.85 -27.22 28.15
CA LEU A 195 -2.07 -27.08 28.94
C LEU A 195 -2.08 -28.17 30.00
N THR A 196 -1.66 -27.82 31.22
CA THR A 196 -1.93 -28.66 32.39
C THR A 196 -3.43 -28.67 32.65
N ASP A 197 -4.07 -29.82 32.43
CA ASP A 197 -5.48 -30.08 32.63
C ASP A 197 -5.85 -29.97 34.12
N GLY A 198 -6.27 -28.78 34.54
CA GLY A 198 -6.82 -28.53 35.87
C GLY A 198 -8.30 -28.90 35.89
N PRO A 199 -8.80 -29.58 36.93
CA PRO A 199 -10.15 -30.14 36.92
C PRO A 199 -11.22 -29.04 36.79
N PRO A 200 -12.32 -29.32 36.07
CA PRO A 200 -13.36 -28.35 35.80
C PRO A 200 -13.99 -27.84 37.11
N PRO A 201 -14.28 -26.53 37.22
CA PRO A 201 -14.91 -25.98 38.41
C PRO A 201 -16.32 -26.55 38.57
N ALA A 202 -16.62 -26.99 39.79
CA ALA A 202 -17.92 -27.55 40.16
C ALA A 202 -19.06 -26.58 39.86
N GLU A 203 -20.06 -27.04 39.09
CA GLU A 203 -21.30 -26.32 38.85
C GLU A 203 -22.04 -26.08 40.17
N THR A 204 -22.14 -24.81 40.58
CA THR A 204 -23.04 -24.42 41.65
C THR A 204 -24.44 -24.27 41.08
N THR A 205 -25.29 -25.26 41.29
CA THR A 205 -26.74 -25.16 41.10
C THR A 205 -27.29 -24.06 42.01
N GLY A 206 -27.81 -22.98 41.42
CA GLY A 206 -28.58 -21.94 42.09
C GLY A 206 -29.91 -21.77 41.36
N GLU A 207 -30.98 -22.23 42.00
CA GLU A 207 -32.38 -22.06 41.62
C GLU A 207 -32.84 -20.60 41.69
N ASP A 208 -33.95 -20.33 41.00
CA ASP A 208 -34.88 -19.20 41.08
C ASP A 208 -34.51 -17.87 40.41
N ASP A 209 -35.16 -17.55 39.28
CA ASP A 209 -36.40 -16.75 39.34
C ASP A 209 -37.15 -16.76 37.98
N ILE A 210 -38.38 -17.28 37.99
CA ILE A 210 -39.29 -17.30 36.84
C ILE A 210 -40.14 -16.03 36.93
N VAL A 211 -39.93 -15.09 36.02
CA VAL A 211 -40.83 -13.92 35.89
C VAL A 211 -41.92 -14.24 34.87
N GLN A 212 -43.14 -14.50 35.36
CA GLN A 212 -44.37 -14.58 34.57
C GLN A 212 -44.70 -13.19 34.00
N GLU A 213 -44.85 -13.07 32.68
CA GLU A 213 -45.55 -11.96 32.03
C GLU A 213 -47.07 -12.12 32.26
N GLY A 214 -47.72 -11.04 32.67
CA GLY A 214 -49.17 -10.91 32.77
C GLY A 214 -49.66 -9.72 31.94
N ASP A 215 -50.68 -10.01 31.12
CA ASP A 215 -51.63 -9.14 30.37
C ASP A 215 -51.20 -7.75 29.86
#